data_AF-A0A932U5Y9-F1
#
_entry.id   AF-A0A932U5Y9-F1
#
_cell.length_a   1.000
_cell.length_b   1.000
_cell.length_c   1.000
_cell.angle_alpha   90.00
_cell.angle_beta   90.00
_cell.angle_gamma   90.00
#
_symmetry.space_group_name_H-M   'P 1'
#
loop_
_entity.id
_entity.type
_entity.pdbx_description
1 polymer ?
#
loop_
_entity_poly.entity_id
_entity_poly.type
_entity_poly.pdbx_seq_one_letter_code
_entity_poly.pdbx_strand_id
1 'polypeptide(L)' 'MDKHLLYQMLRIRMVEEAIAAEYPKQEMRCPTHLCIGQEAIAVGVCAVLGKEDAVFSTHRSHGH' A
#
# COMPACT_ATOMS: atom_id res chain seq x y z
N MET A 1 13.32 16.56 -11.93
CA MET A 1 12.50 16.39 -10.71
C MET A 1 12.39 14.89 -10.48
N ASP A 2 12.94 14.41 -9.37
CA ASP A 2 12.82 13.00 -9.00
C ASP A 2 11.35 12.71 -8.66
N LYS A 3 10.76 11.72 -9.34
CA LYS A 3 9.34 11.33 -9.20
C LYS A 3 9.19 10.04 -8.39
N HIS A 4 10.22 9.62 -7.66
CA HIS A 4 10.23 8.35 -6.94
C HIS A 4 9.02 8.17 -6.01
N LEU A 5 8.72 9.15 -5.15
CA LEU A 5 7.59 9.06 -4.21
C LEU A 5 6.24 8.98 -4.94
N LEU A 6 6.06 9.76 -6.00
CA LEU A 6 4.84 9.71 -6.82
C LEU A 6 4.68 8.34 -7.48
N TYR A 7 5.78 7.76 -8.00
CA TYR A 7 5.77 6.43 -8.57
C TYR A 7 5.36 5.36 -7.55
N GLN A 8 5.93 5.39 -6.33
CA GLN A 8 5.56 4.42 -5.30
C GLN A 8 4.10 4.58 -4.85
N MET A 9 3.62 5.81 -4.68
CA MET A 9 2.21 6.04 -4.33
C MET A 9 1.27 5.53 -5.42
N LEU A 10 1.60 5.77 -6.69
CA LEU A 10 0.79 5.28 -7.80
C LEU A 10 0.82 3.75 -7.88
N ARG A 11 1.96 3.12 -7.61
CA ARG A 11 2.08 1.67 -7.56
C ARG A 11 1.17 1.07 -6.48
N ILE A 12 1.17 1.63 -5.26
CA ILE A 12 0.27 1.18 -4.19
C ILE A 12 -1.18 1.36 -4.62
N ARG A 13 -1.54 2.52 -5.18
CA ARG A 13 -2.90 2.78 -5.68
C ARG A 13 -3.36 1.73 -6.69
N MET A 14 -2.54 1.45 -7.69
CA MET A 14 -2.87 0.49 -8.75
C MET A 14 -3.04 -0.94 -8.22
N VAL A 15 -2.22 -1.35 -7.24
CA VAL A 15 -2.35 -2.66 -6.60
C VAL A 15 -3.64 -2.74 -5.81
N GLU A 16 -3.95 -1.73 -5.00
CA GLU A 16 -5.17 -1.68 -4.20
C GLU A 16 -6.44 -1.64 -5.06
N GLU A 17 -6.43 -0.88 -6.17
CA GLU A 17 -7.54 -0.87 -7.13
C GLU A 17 -7.71 -2.21 -7.84
N ALA A 18 -6.62 -2.91 -8.17
CA ALA A 18 -6.68 -4.24 -8.74
C ALA A 18 -7.26 -5.26 -7.73
N ILE A 19 -6.82 -5.19 -6.46
CA ILE A 19 -7.38 -6.02 -5.40
C ILE A 19 -8.89 -5.73 -5.24
N ALA A 20 -9.29 -4.46 -5.24
CA ALA A 20 -10.69 -4.05 -5.15
C ALA A 20 -11.54 -4.57 -6.32
N ALA A 21 -10.98 -4.62 -7.53
CA ALA A 21 -11.66 -5.14 -8.72
C ALA A 21 -11.84 -6.66 -8.68
N GLU A 22 -10.90 -7.39 -8.07
CA GLU A 22 -10.94 -8.84 -7.92
C GLU A 22 -11.80 -9.29 -6.72
N TYR A 23 -11.89 -8.47 -5.66
CA TYR A 23 -12.59 -8.82 -4.42
C TYR A 23 -14.06 -9.29 -4.60
N PRO A 24 -14.88 -8.69 -5.48
CA PRO A 24 -16.25 -9.15 -5.74
C PRO A 24 -16.35 -10.57 -6.30
N LYS A 25 -15.27 -11.13 -6.87
CA LYS A 25 -15.24 -12.50 -7.41
C LYS A 25 -15.27 -13.58 -6.33
N GLN A 26 -15.11 -13.20 -5.06
CA GLN A 26 -15.14 -14.11 -3.91
C GLN A 26 -14.04 -15.19 -3.92
N GLU A 27 -12.96 -14.98 -4.68
CA GLU A 27 -11.78 -15.87 -4.68
C GLU A 27 -10.83 -15.59 -3.50
N MET A 28 -10.85 -14.36 -2.97
CA MET A 28 -10.12 -13.97 -1.77
C MET A 28 -10.91 -14.38 -0.53
N ARG A 29 -10.28 -15.19 0.34
CA ARG A 29 -10.87 -15.60 1.62
C ARG A 29 -10.49 -14.56 2.69
N CYS A 30 -11.48 -14.09 3.45
CA CYS A 30 -11.42 -13.06 4.50
C CYS A 30 -11.64 -11.61 4.01
N PRO A 31 -12.02 -10.69 4.93
CA PRO A 31 -12.15 -9.27 4.61
C PRO A 31 -10.82 -8.65 4.17
N THR A 32 -10.88 -7.92 3.06
CA THR A 32 -9.72 -7.18 2.52
C THR A 32 -9.82 -5.71 2.92
N HIS A 33 -8.78 -5.16 3.55
CA HIS A 33 -8.76 -3.78 4.03
C HIS A 33 -7.82 -2.92 3.19
N LEU A 34 -8.39 -2.15 2.26
CA LEU A 34 -7.64 -1.39 1.26
C LEU A 34 -7.04 -0.10 1.84
N CYS A 35 -5.78 0.26 1.56
CA CYS A 35 -5.17 1.53 1.97
C CYS A 35 -5.33 2.69 0.96
N ILE A 36 -6.30 2.59 0.04
CA ILE A 36 -6.60 3.63 -0.96
C ILE A 36 -6.78 5.00 -0.27
N GLY A 37 -5.99 5.99 -0.71
CA GLY A 37 -5.97 7.35 -0.17
C GLY A 37 -4.97 7.58 0.97
N GLN A 38 -4.25 6.54 1.42
CA GLN A 38 -3.26 6.59 2.49
C GLN A 38 -1.83 6.31 2.00
N GLU A 39 -1.60 6.33 0.69
CA GLU A 39 -0.34 5.91 0.07
C GLU A 39 0.84 6.79 0.51
N ALA A 40 0.59 8.08 0.71
CA ALA A 40 1.60 9.04 1.13
C ALA A 40 2.21 8.70 2.51
N ILE A 41 1.43 8.06 3.40
CA ILE A 41 1.93 7.68 4.74
C ILE A 41 2.97 6.58 4.61
N ALA A 42 2.64 5.50 3.91
CA ALA A 42 3.56 4.38 3.75
C ALA A 42 4.82 4.80 2.97
N VAL A 43 4.65 5.48 1.83
CA VAL A 43 5.77 5.92 0.99
C VAL A 43 6.64 6.96 1.70
N GLY A 44 6.02 7.94 2.38
CA GLY A 44 6.75 9.00 3.08
C GLY A 44 7.55 8.47 4.28
N VAL A 45 6.97 7.57 5.07
CA VAL A 45 7.66 6.95 6.20
C VAL A 45 8.78 6.04 5.70
N CYS A 46 8.51 5.12 4.77
CA CYS A 46 9.53 4.20 4.27
C CYS A 46 10.66 4.90 3.50
N ALA A 47 10.44 6.11 2.97
CA ALA A 47 11.49 6.89 2.29
C ALA A 47 12.59 7.40 3.23
N VAL A 48 12.37 7.42 4.55
CA VAL A 48 13.34 7.89 5.54
C VAL A 48 13.83 6.79 6.49
N LEU A 49 13.29 5.57 6.37
CA LEU A 49 13.73 4.41 7.14
C LEU A 49 14.93 3.72 6.48
N GLY A 50 15.79 3.16 7.32
CA GLY A 50 16.87 2.25 6.93
C GLY A 50 16.39 0.80 6.82
N LYS A 51 17.23 -0.05 6.22
CA LYS A 51 16.93 -1.48 6.04
C LYS A 51 16.84 -2.27 7.36
N GLU A 52 17.47 -1.77 8.41
CA GLU A 52 17.50 -2.40 9.73
C GLU A 52 16.37 -1.91 10.65
N ASP A 53 15.59 -0.93 10.20
CA ASP A 53 14.46 -0.41 10.99
C ASP A 53 13.26 -1.35 10.91
N ALA A 54 12.59 -1.53 12.05
CA ALA A 54 11.38 -2.35 12.13
C ALA A 54 10.12 -1.54 11.87
N VAL A 55 9.23 -2.08 11.03
CA VAL A 55 7.89 -1.52 10.77
C VAL A 55 6.84 -2.51 11.27
N PHE A 56 5.86 -2.00 12.02
CA PHE A 56 4.69 -2.77 12.45
C PHE A 56 3.41 -2.09 11.96
N SER A 57 2.46 -2.88 11.48
CA SER A 57 1.18 -2.39 10.96
C SER A 57 0.02 -3.29 11.43
N THR A 58 -1.19 -2.82 11.19
CA THR A 58 -2.43 -3.54 11.55
C THR A 58 -3.06 -4.17 10.30
N HIS A 59 -4.39 -4.18 10.21
CA HIS A 59 -5.13 -4.91 9.16
C HIS A 59 -5.12 -4.23 7.79
N ARG A 60 -4.69 -2.97 7.68
CA ARG A 60 -4.64 -2.17 6.43
C ARG A 60 -3.19 -1.99 5.96
N SER A 61 -2.49 -3.10 5.76
CA SER A 61 -1.03 -3.10 5.68
C SER A 61 -0.45 -3.24 4.27
N HIS A 62 -1.26 -3.32 3.21
CA HIS A 62 -0.74 -3.60 1.87
C HIS A 62 0.21 -2.52 1.31
N GLY A 63 0.13 -1.28 1.82
CA GLY A 63 0.94 -0.17 1.36
C GLY A 63 2.36 -0.10 1.92
N HIS A 64 2.65 -0.81 3.03
CA HIS A 64 3.95 -0.76 3.71
C HIS A 64 5.06 -1.53 2.97
#